data_AF-A0A2M7W2Z9-F1
#
_entry.id   AF-A0A2M7W2Z9-F1
#
_cell.length_a   1.000
_cell.length_b   1.000
_cell.length_c   1.000
_cell.angle_alpha   90.00
_cell.angle_beta   90.00
_cell.angle_gamma   90.00
#
_symmetry.space_group_name_H-M   'P 1'
#
loop_
_entity.id
_entity.type
_entity.pdbx_description
1 polymer ?
#
loop_
_entity_poly.entity_id
_entity_poly.type
_entity_poly.pdbx_seq_one_letter_code
_entity_poly.pdbx_strand_id
1 'polypeptide(L)'
;MDIEKLLHETLELSDFQVQVYLSLLEKTGTAGQLFRRLNINRATLYRVLDELVFLNLVIKKETGKRMFFEAMHPSSLNDLYTRKKIAIEEKGVALQRAVYELLRKATSKPTDASITIEKGVYAHYRSMKMQLASKEKILRMKIDTDATLYDYMDYPETGSYLEFQRQFIKERDDKGILTKMLFDNPIDPKRPLTKIAPDNSSRMSRYLPEEILKGISFKVFDDYTMLTLHDKNPENLTIITIRNTFTAQLMKSLFDYVFDRSIAYYAKSPIPAFKTRVAIELPVLGIGTSGVGGYWNGMHPYIDDVGDVDQLRHAIGKGVFYIDCCLMYGDGHAVELVAKAIKNVPRDNLFLNGKL
;
A
#
# COMPACT_ATOMS: atom_id res chain seq x y z
N MET A 1 -37.13 -4.84 -16.02
CA MET A 1 -35.95 -5.42 -15.32
C MET A 1 -36.49 -6.12 -14.10
N ASP A 2 -36.26 -7.43 -13.99
CA ASP A 2 -36.78 -8.24 -12.88
C ASP A 2 -35.85 -8.10 -11.66
N ILE A 3 -36.22 -7.22 -10.74
CA ILE A 3 -35.42 -6.90 -9.55
C ILE A 3 -35.29 -8.13 -8.64
N GLU A 4 -36.36 -8.92 -8.51
CA GLU A 4 -36.36 -10.12 -7.67
C GLU A 4 -35.32 -11.12 -8.19
N LYS A 5 -35.36 -11.40 -9.50
CA LYS A 5 -34.37 -12.25 -10.16
C LYS A 5 -32.93 -11.77 -9.93
N LEU A 6 -32.68 -10.46 -10.03
CA LEU A 6 -31.34 -9.91 -9.82
C LEU A 6 -30.84 -10.10 -8.38
N LEU A 7 -31.72 -9.92 -7.39
CA LEU A 7 -31.42 -10.16 -5.98
C LEU A 7 -31.15 -11.63 -5.68
N HIS A 8 -31.86 -12.55 -6.34
CA HIS A 8 -31.59 -13.99 -6.27
C HIS A 8 -30.23 -14.34 -6.86
N GLU A 9 -30.00 -14.00 -8.13
CA GLU A 9 -28.83 -14.45 -8.87
C GLU A 9 -27.53 -13.78 -8.39
N THR A 10 -27.60 -12.52 -7.99
CA THR A 10 -26.39 -11.74 -7.65
C THR A 10 -26.04 -11.80 -6.18
N LEU A 11 -27.04 -11.80 -5.29
CA LEU A 11 -26.84 -11.75 -3.84
C LEU A 11 -27.18 -13.07 -3.15
N GLU A 12 -27.67 -14.08 -3.87
CA GLU A 12 -28.11 -15.37 -3.33
C GLU A 12 -29.10 -15.20 -2.17
N LEU A 13 -29.97 -14.18 -2.25
CA LEU A 13 -31.09 -14.04 -1.32
C LEU A 13 -32.13 -15.11 -1.65
N SER A 14 -32.83 -15.65 -0.65
CA SER A 14 -33.95 -16.57 -0.87
C SER A 14 -35.24 -15.84 -1.23
N ASP A 15 -36.21 -16.52 -1.85
CA ASP A 15 -37.52 -15.94 -2.25
C ASP A 15 -38.20 -15.23 -1.08
N PHE A 16 -38.17 -15.85 0.09
CA PHE A 16 -38.73 -15.25 1.31
C PHE A 16 -37.95 -14.02 1.77
N GLN A 17 -36.62 -14.00 1.66
CA GLN A 17 -35.81 -12.83 2.03
C GLN A 17 -36.09 -11.65 1.11
N VAL A 18 -36.16 -11.89 -0.21
CA VAL A 18 -36.52 -10.86 -1.21
C VAL A 18 -37.92 -10.33 -0.92
N GLN A 19 -38.90 -11.22 -0.76
CA GLN A 19 -40.28 -10.85 -0.48
C GLN A 19 -40.42 -10.00 0.81
N VAL A 20 -39.76 -10.40 1.89
CA VAL A 20 -39.83 -9.68 3.17
C VAL A 20 -39.12 -8.32 3.08
N TYR A 21 -37.94 -8.25 2.44
CA TYR A 21 -37.20 -7.00 2.28
C TYR A 21 -37.97 -5.98 1.43
N LEU A 22 -38.50 -6.39 0.28
CA LEU A 22 -39.30 -5.52 -0.59
C LEU A 22 -40.57 -5.03 0.11
N SER A 23 -41.27 -5.90 0.85
CA SER A 23 -42.44 -5.50 1.63
C SER A 23 -42.12 -4.46 2.72
N LEU A 24 -40.93 -4.57 3.33
CA LEU A 24 -40.46 -3.62 4.34
C LEU A 24 -39.99 -2.29 3.76
N LEU A 25 -39.53 -2.24 2.51
CA LEU A 25 -39.25 -1.00 1.79
C LEU A 25 -40.52 -0.19 1.53
N GLU A 26 -41.62 -0.86 1.21
CA GLU A 26 -42.92 -0.19 1.02
C GLU A 26 -43.48 0.32 2.34
N LYS A 27 -43.42 -0.51 3.39
CA LYS A 27 -44.01 -0.17 4.69
C LYS A 27 -43.42 -0.98 5.83
N THR A 28 -42.85 -0.26 6.79
CA THR A 28 -42.36 -0.83 8.06
C THR A 28 -43.45 -1.58 8.83
N GLY A 29 -43.06 -2.45 9.76
CA GLY A 29 -44.05 -3.12 10.59
C GLY A 29 -43.51 -4.15 11.58
N THR A 30 -44.39 -4.57 12.48
CA THR A 30 -44.15 -5.68 13.39
C THR A 30 -44.23 -7.03 12.65
N ALA A 31 -43.61 -8.07 13.20
CA ALA A 31 -43.71 -9.43 12.66
C ALA A 31 -45.17 -9.88 12.47
N GLY A 32 -46.09 -9.51 13.39
CA GLY A 32 -47.51 -9.82 13.25
C GLY A 32 -48.24 -9.03 12.15
N GLN A 33 -47.74 -7.86 11.75
CA GLN A 33 -48.25 -7.12 10.59
C GLN A 33 -47.67 -7.67 9.29
N LEU A 34 -46.41 -8.08 9.29
CA LEU A 34 -45.77 -8.73 8.14
C LEU A 34 -46.43 -10.08 7.86
N PHE A 35 -46.69 -10.90 8.88
CA PHE A 35 -47.40 -12.18 8.74
C PHE A 35 -48.80 -12.05 8.11
N ARG A 36 -49.48 -10.91 8.30
CA ARG A 36 -50.79 -10.66 7.69
C ARG A 36 -50.70 -10.17 6.25
N ARG A 37 -49.61 -9.47 5.92
CA ARG A 37 -49.35 -8.92 4.58
C ARG A 37 -48.71 -9.95 3.66
N LEU A 38 -47.92 -10.85 4.23
CA LEU A 38 -47.13 -11.84 3.54
C LEU A 38 -47.70 -13.22 3.84
N ASN A 39 -47.93 -14.03 2.82
CA ASN A 39 -48.40 -15.40 2.97
C ASN A 39 -47.26 -16.36 3.41
N ILE A 40 -46.58 -16.00 4.50
CA ILE A 40 -45.41 -16.71 5.04
C ILE A 40 -45.77 -17.17 6.45
N ASN A 41 -45.47 -18.43 6.79
CA ASN A 41 -45.73 -18.93 8.14
C ASN A 41 -44.89 -18.17 9.20
N ARG A 42 -45.37 -18.10 10.45
CA ARG A 42 -44.71 -17.30 11.50
C ARG A 42 -43.27 -17.72 11.78
N ALA A 43 -42.99 -19.02 11.84
CA ALA A 43 -41.65 -19.53 12.13
C ALA A 43 -40.65 -19.13 11.04
N THR A 44 -41.03 -19.28 9.77
CA THR A 44 -40.24 -18.85 8.62
C THR A 44 -40.03 -17.34 8.63
N LEU A 45 -41.07 -16.55 8.92
CA LEU A 45 -40.94 -15.09 8.93
C LEU A 45 -39.95 -14.60 10.00
N TYR A 46 -40.01 -15.13 11.23
CA TYR A 46 -39.03 -14.75 12.26
C TYR A 46 -37.60 -15.13 11.87
N ARG A 47 -37.40 -16.34 11.34
CA ARG A 47 -36.09 -16.77 10.83
C ARG A 47 -35.58 -15.84 9.73
N VAL A 48 -36.43 -15.52 8.75
CA VAL A 48 -36.07 -14.63 7.63
C VAL A 48 -35.75 -13.21 8.11
N LEU A 49 -36.50 -12.70 9.09
CA LEU A 49 -36.22 -11.39 9.68
C LEU A 49 -34.87 -11.38 10.42
N ASP A 50 -34.55 -12.44 11.16
CA ASP A 50 -33.25 -12.56 11.82
C ASP A 50 -32.10 -12.67 10.80
N GLU A 51 -32.29 -13.42 9.71
CA GLU A 51 -31.33 -13.49 8.60
C GLU A 51 -31.13 -12.14 7.91
N LEU A 52 -32.21 -11.42 7.60
CA LEU A 52 -32.13 -10.09 6.98
C LEU A 52 -31.47 -9.06 7.89
N VAL A 53 -31.67 -9.17 9.21
CA VAL A 53 -30.95 -8.35 10.20
C VAL A 53 -29.46 -8.69 10.22
N PHE A 54 -29.11 -9.98 10.22
CA PHE A 54 -27.71 -10.41 10.11
C PHE A 54 -27.04 -9.94 8.80
N LEU A 55 -27.80 -9.93 7.71
CA LEU A 55 -27.37 -9.40 6.42
C LEU A 55 -27.32 -7.87 6.38
N ASN A 56 -27.67 -7.15 7.45
CA ASN A 56 -27.78 -5.68 7.50
C ASN A 56 -28.72 -5.10 6.42
N LEU A 57 -29.75 -5.84 6.04
CA LEU A 57 -30.80 -5.37 5.13
C LEU A 57 -32.06 -4.91 5.89
N VAL A 58 -32.20 -5.30 7.16
CA VAL A 58 -33.30 -4.91 8.04
C VAL A 58 -32.76 -4.53 9.40
N ILE A 59 -33.39 -3.58 10.09
CA ILE A 59 -33.11 -3.26 11.48
C ILE A 59 -34.33 -3.52 12.36
N LYS A 60 -34.08 -3.81 13.64
CA LYS A 60 -35.11 -3.93 14.68
C LYS A 60 -35.17 -2.62 15.45
N LYS A 61 -36.38 -2.07 15.61
CA LYS A 61 -36.63 -0.84 16.36
C LYS A 61 -37.74 -1.06 17.38
N GLU A 62 -37.46 -0.76 18.63
CA GLU A 62 -38.47 -0.83 19.69
C GLU A 62 -39.28 0.47 19.71
N THR A 63 -40.60 0.35 19.52
CA THR A 63 -41.52 1.49 19.56
C THR A 63 -42.63 1.17 20.57
N GLY A 64 -42.49 1.73 21.78
CA GLY A 64 -43.36 1.40 22.91
C GLY A 64 -43.10 -0.03 23.41
N LYS A 65 -44.12 -0.89 23.40
CA LYS A 65 -44.01 -2.32 23.80
C LYS A 65 -43.90 -3.28 22.61
N ARG A 66 -43.66 -2.78 21.40
CA ARG A 66 -43.69 -3.58 20.16
C ARG A 66 -42.40 -3.41 19.38
N MET A 67 -41.90 -4.53 18.86
CA MET A 67 -40.74 -4.57 17.95
C MET A 67 -41.19 -4.36 16.52
N PHE A 68 -40.70 -3.29 15.91
CA PHE A 68 -40.84 -2.98 14.50
C PHE A 68 -39.59 -3.41 13.74
N PHE A 69 -39.81 -3.78 12.48
CA PHE A 69 -38.77 -4.07 11.51
C PHE A 69 -38.84 -2.99 10.42
N GLU A 70 -37.68 -2.45 10.07
CA GLU A 70 -37.53 -1.42 9.05
C GLU A 70 -36.47 -1.88 8.05
N ALA A 71 -36.74 -1.75 6.75
CA ALA A 71 -35.74 -2.04 5.73
C ALA A 71 -34.65 -0.98 5.73
N MET A 72 -33.41 -1.40 5.58
CA MET A 72 -32.29 -0.51 5.27
C MET A 72 -32.41 0.02 3.84
N HIS A 73 -31.88 1.22 3.62
CA HIS A 73 -31.90 1.88 2.31
C HIS A 73 -31.32 0.97 1.21
N PRO A 74 -31.86 0.94 -0.02
CA PRO A 74 -31.41 0.02 -1.08
C PRO A 74 -29.91 0.03 -1.40
N SER A 75 -29.20 1.11 -1.08
CA SER A 75 -27.74 1.15 -1.17
C SER A 75 -27.03 0.09 -0.31
N SER A 76 -27.66 -0.42 0.76
CA SER A 76 -27.12 -1.51 1.60
C SER A 76 -26.97 -2.83 0.83
N LEU A 77 -27.65 -2.99 -0.31
CA LEU A 77 -27.46 -4.12 -1.22
C LEU A 77 -26.06 -4.10 -1.86
N ASN A 78 -25.50 -2.91 -2.12
CA ASN A 78 -24.12 -2.77 -2.60
C ASN A 78 -23.10 -3.20 -1.55
N ASP A 79 -23.37 -2.92 -0.28
CA ASP A 79 -22.53 -3.35 0.84
C ASP A 79 -22.57 -4.87 1.01
N LEU A 80 -23.76 -5.48 0.85
CA LEU A 80 -23.91 -6.93 0.87
C LEU A 80 -23.17 -7.59 -0.31
N TYR A 81 -23.34 -7.06 -1.53
CA TYR A 81 -22.60 -7.53 -2.70
C TYR A 81 -21.09 -7.49 -2.46
N THR A 82 -20.60 -6.37 -1.96
CA THR A 82 -19.18 -6.14 -1.69
C THR A 82 -18.66 -7.15 -0.65
N ARG A 83 -19.37 -7.33 0.47
CA ARG A 83 -19.03 -8.35 1.48
C ARG A 83 -18.99 -9.78 0.92
N LYS A 84 -19.98 -10.18 0.11
CA LYS A 84 -20.00 -11.50 -0.52
C LYS A 84 -18.84 -11.70 -1.48
N LYS A 85 -18.56 -10.70 -2.32
CA LYS A 85 -17.45 -10.73 -3.26
C LYS A 85 -16.11 -10.91 -2.54
N ILE A 86 -15.89 -10.16 -1.46
CA ILE A 86 -14.70 -10.30 -0.60
C ILE A 86 -14.59 -11.70 -0.02
N ALA A 87 -15.67 -12.24 0.55
CA ALA A 87 -15.65 -13.56 1.17
C ALA A 87 -15.31 -14.66 0.14
N ILE A 88 -15.76 -14.52 -1.11
CA ILE A 88 -15.38 -15.41 -2.21
C ILE A 88 -13.89 -15.25 -2.53
N GLU A 89 -13.37 -14.03 -2.57
CA GLU A 89 -11.96 -13.76 -2.84
C GLU A 89 -11.02 -14.31 -1.77
N GLU A 90 -11.38 -14.17 -0.49
CA GLU A 90 -10.63 -14.74 0.64
C GLU A 90 -10.61 -16.27 0.58
N LYS A 91 -11.76 -16.89 0.25
CA LYS A 91 -11.83 -18.33 -0.02
C LYS A 91 -10.97 -18.72 -1.22
N GLY A 92 -10.89 -17.88 -2.25
CA GLY A 92 -10.00 -18.06 -3.40
C GLY A 92 -8.53 -18.11 -3.01
N VAL A 93 -8.07 -17.18 -2.16
CA VAL A 93 -6.71 -17.18 -1.61
C VAL A 93 -6.42 -18.45 -0.80
N ALA A 94 -7.36 -18.85 0.07
CA ALA A 94 -7.23 -20.08 0.86
C ALA A 94 -7.19 -21.34 -0.03
N LEU A 95 -8.03 -21.39 -1.07
CA LEU A 95 -8.09 -22.49 -2.04
C LEU A 95 -6.79 -22.57 -2.85
N GLN A 96 -6.26 -21.45 -3.34
CA GLN A 96 -5.01 -21.43 -4.11
C GLN A 96 -3.85 -21.98 -3.26
N ARG A 97 -3.81 -21.61 -1.97
CA ARG A 97 -2.86 -22.20 -1.02
C ARG A 97 -3.08 -23.70 -0.83
N ALA A 98 -4.32 -24.15 -0.70
CA ALA A 98 -4.64 -25.57 -0.56
C ALA A 98 -4.26 -26.38 -1.82
N VAL A 99 -4.60 -25.89 -3.01
CA VAL A 99 -4.21 -26.49 -4.30
C VAL A 99 -2.70 -26.68 -4.36
N TYR A 100 -1.94 -25.66 -3.95
CA TYR A 100 -0.48 -25.78 -3.90
C TYR A 100 -0.01 -26.88 -2.92
N GLU A 101 -0.53 -26.90 -1.70
CA GLU A 101 -0.14 -27.93 -0.72
C GLU A 101 -0.49 -29.34 -1.21
N LEU A 102 -1.60 -29.48 -1.95
CA LEU A 102 -2.00 -30.74 -2.58
C LEU A 102 -1.05 -31.12 -3.72
N LEU A 103 -0.65 -30.18 -4.59
CA LEU A 103 0.34 -30.42 -5.64
C LEU A 103 1.69 -30.90 -5.06
N ARG A 104 2.11 -30.31 -3.93
CA ARG A 104 3.31 -30.74 -3.18
C ARG A 104 3.22 -32.19 -2.68
N LYS A 105 2.03 -32.61 -2.23
CA LYS A 105 1.80 -33.99 -1.79
C LYS A 105 1.69 -34.97 -2.96
N ALA A 106 1.15 -34.53 -4.09
CA ALA A 106 0.88 -35.38 -5.25
C ALA A 106 2.12 -35.67 -6.12
N THR A 107 3.16 -34.83 -6.05
CA THR A 107 4.37 -34.98 -6.88
C THR A 107 5.55 -35.49 -6.06
N SER A 108 6.11 -36.64 -6.44
CA SER A 108 7.31 -37.26 -5.82
C SER A 108 8.61 -36.47 -6.03
N LYS A 109 8.56 -35.46 -6.90
CA LYS A 109 9.54 -34.37 -7.00
C LYS A 109 8.75 -33.06 -7.16
N PRO A 110 8.46 -32.33 -6.07
CA PRO A 110 7.76 -31.06 -6.20
C PRO A 110 8.65 -30.10 -6.98
N THR A 111 8.20 -29.64 -8.13
CA THR A 111 8.66 -28.35 -8.62
C THR A 111 8.06 -27.32 -7.67
N ASP A 112 8.83 -26.91 -6.66
CA ASP A 112 8.49 -25.85 -5.68
C ASP A 112 8.25 -24.47 -6.34
N ALA A 113 8.26 -24.40 -7.67
CA ALA A 113 8.11 -23.20 -8.48
C ALA A 113 6.70 -23.10 -9.08
N SER A 114 6.02 -21.98 -8.85
CA SER A 114 4.81 -21.61 -9.60
C SER A 114 4.87 -20.17 -10.06
N ILE A 115 4.34 -19.89 -11.24
CA ILE A 115 4.16 -18.54 -11.76
C ILE A 115 2.67 -18.34 -12.03
N THR A 116 2.10 -17.25 -11.52
CA THR A 116 0.72 -16.86 -11.76
C THR A 116 0.70 -15.43 -12.30
N ILE A 117 -0.14 -15.18 -13.30
CA ILE A 117 -0.34 -13.85 -13.88
C ILE A 117 -1.82 -13.51 -13.73
N GLU A 118 -2.09 -12.43 -13.02
CA GLU A 118 -3.45 -11.99 -12.69
C GLU A 118 -3.61 -10.52 -13.05
N LYS A 119 -4.82 -10.10 -13.43
CA LYS A 119 -5.10 -8.73 -13.88
C LYS A 119 -6.12 -8.02 -13.00
N GLY A 120 -6.05 -6.69 -12.98
CA GLY A 120 -7.00 -5.78 -12.37
C GLY A 120 -6.83 -5.61 -10.85
N VAL A 121 -7.70 -4.77 -10.27
CA VAL A 121 -7.63 -4.35 -8.87
C VAL A 121 -7.70 -5.51 -7.87
N TYR A 122 -8.43 -6.58 -8.19
CA TYR A 122 -8.58 -7.76 -7.33
C TYR A 122 -7.27 -8.56 -7.21
N ALA A 123 -6.50 -8.66 -8.29
CA ALA A 123 -5.16 -9.26 -8.23
C ALA A 123 -4.26 -8.49 -7.26
N HIS A 124 -4.30 -7.16 -7.33
CA HIS A 124 -3.54 -6.32 -6.41
C HIS A 124 -4.05 -6.44 -4.97
N TYR A 125 -5.36 -6.45 -4.74
CA TYR A 125 -5.97 -6.70 -3.43
C TYR A 125 -5.51 -8.03 -2.81
N ARG A 126 -5.57 -9.15 -3.56
CA ARG A 126 -5.06 -10.46 -3.10
C ARG A 126 -3.57 -10.39 -2.77
N SER A 127 -2.76 -9.77 -3.63
CA SER A 127 -1.33 -9.56 -3.39
C SER A 127 -1.03 -8.80 -2.10
N MET A 128 -1.93 -7.87 -1.72
CA MET A 128 -1.85 -7.13 -0.46
C MET A 128 -2.20 -8.03 0.72
N LYS A 129 -3.35 -8.69 0.72
CA LYS A 129 -3.76 -9.57 1.83
C LYS A 129 -2.77 -10.74 2.06
N MET A 130 -2.12 -11.26 1.01
CA MET A 130 -1.06 -12.27 1.16
C MET A 130 0.10 -11.82 2.06
N GLN A 131 0.45 -10.53 2.06
CA GLN A 131 1.50 -9.99 2.92
C GLN A 131 1.12 -10.06 4.41
N LEU A 132 -0.16 -9.86 4.75
CA LEU A 132 -0.66 -9.98 6.12
C LEU A 132 -0.65 -11.42 6.63
N ALA A 133 -0.55 -12.40 5.73
CA ALA A 133 -0.41 -13.81 6.02
C ALA A 133 1.06 -14.29 6.03
N SER A 134 2.00 -13.38 5.79
CA SER A 134 3.43 -13.72 5.73
C SER A 134 3.94 -14.25 7.06
N LYS A 135 4.88 -15.20 6.99
CA LYS A 135 5.59 -15.73 8.18
C LYS A 135 6.75 -14.83 8.56
N GLU A 136 7.28 -14.08 7.60
CA GLU A 136 8.34 -13.10 7.81
C GLU A 136 7.83 -11.83 8.49
N LYS A 137 8.70 -11.21 9.29
CA LYS A 137 8.43 -9.93 9.95
C LYS A 137 9.00 -8.73 9.20
N ILE A 138 9.73 -8.96 8.11
CA ILE A 138 10.31 -7.91 7.27
C ILE A 138 9.97 -8.20 5.82
N LEU A 139 9.13 -7.35 5.25
CA LEU A 139 8.79 -7.39 3.83
C LEU A 139 9.68 -6.42 3.06
N ARG A 140 10.09 -6.80 1.85
CA ARG A 140 10.91 -5.96 0.97
C ARG A 140 10.07 -5.48 -0.20
N MET A 141 10.06 -4.18 -0.45
CA MET A 141 9.16 -3.59 -1.44
C MET A 141 9.88 -2.49 -2.21
N LYS A 142 9.76 -2.52 -3.54
CA LYS A 142 10.09 -1.40 -4.39
C LYS A 142 8.79 -0.86 -4.96
N ILE A 143 8.54 0.42 -4.73
CA ILE A 143 7.31 1.10 -5.13
C ILE A 143 7.67 2.13 -6.20
N ASP A 144 6.99 2.02 -7.34
CA ASP A 144 7.01 3.07 -8.34
C ASP A 144 6.11 4.23 -7.88
N THR A 145 6.72 5.40 -7.71
CA THR A 145 6.05 6.61 -7.24
C THR A 145 5.20 7.28 -8.30
N ASP A 146 5.35 6.94 -9.58
CA ASP A 146 4.55 7.51 -10.67
C ASP A 146 3.19 6.81 -10.81
N ALA A 147 2.93 5.78 -10.00
CA ALA A 147 1.64 5.12 -9.91
C ALA A 147 0.58 5.97 -9.15
N THR A 148 0.30 7.16 -9.68
CA THR A 148 -0.74 8.11 -9.25
C THR A 148 -2.16 7.55 -9.43
N LEU A 149 -2.29 6.51 -10.26
CA LEU A 149 -3.56 5.87 -10.60
C LEU A 149 -4.25 5.23 -9.40
N TYR A 150 -3.48 4.66 -8.46
CA TYR A 150 -4.10 3.96 -7.33
C TYR A 150 -4.90 4.89 -6.42
N ASP A 151 -4.51 6.16 -6.30
CA ASP A 151 -5.13 7.10 -5.35
C ASP A 151 -6.61 7.35 -5.66
N TYR A 152 -7.06 7.03 -6.88
CA TYR A 152 -8.43 7.22 -7.36
C TYR A 152 -9.13 5.91 -7.76
N MET A 153 -8.53 4.75 -7.44
CA MET A 153 -9.16 3.46 -7.74
C MET A 153 -10.21 3.11 -6.69
N ASP A 154 -11.39 2.70 -7.18
CA ASP A 154 -12.35 1.95 -6.38
C ASP A 154 -11.73 0.63 -5.96
N TYR A 155 -11.74 0.38 -4.66
CA TYR A 155 -11.05 -0.75 -4.07
C TYR A 155 -12.04 -1.67 -3.36
N PRO A 156 -11.79 -3.00 -3.32
CA PRO A 156 -12.64 -3.91 -2.56
C PRO A 156 -12.77 -3.47 -1.10
N GLU A 157 -13.89 -3.81 -0.46
CA GLU A 157 -14.27 -3.53 0.95
C GLU A 157 -14.57 -2.07 1.27
N THR A 158 -13.74 -1.15 0.78
CA THR A 158 -13.73 0.24 1.23
C THR A 158 -14.29 1.21 0.19
N GLY A 159 -14.42 0.77 -1.06
CA GLY A 159 -14.77 1.65 -2.19
C GLY A 159 -13.70 2.70 -2.49
N SER A 160 -12.57 2.70 -1.77
CA SER A 160 -11.51 3.69 -1.90
C SER A 160 -10.17 3.08 -1.56
N TYR A 161 -9.23 3.13 -2.49
CA TYR A 161 -7.88 2.62 -2.25
C TYR A 161 -7.19 3.28 -1.05
N LEU A 162 -7.45 4.57 -0.82
CA LEU A 162 -6.87 5.29 0.31
C LEU A 162 -7.36 4.73 1.65
N GLU A 163 -8.64 4.42 1.75
CA GLU A 163 -9.22 3.85 2.97
C GLU A 163 -8.77 2.40 3.16
N PHE A 164 -8.73 1.61 2.08
CA PHE A 164 -8.11 0.28 2.12
C PHE A 164 -6.67 0.34 2.60
N GLN A 165 -5.85 1.26 2.07
CA GLN A 165 -4.46 1.39 2.47
C GLN A 165 -4.34 1.76 3.94
N ARG A 166 -5.15 2.70 4.45
CA ARG A 166 -5.18 3.06 5.88
C ARG A 166 -5.42 1.82 6.75
N GLN A 167 -6.43 1.02 6.42
CA GLN A 167 -6.78 -0.19 7.16
C GLN A 167 -5.68 -1.27 7.05
N PHE A 168 -5.20 -1.52 5.84
CA PHE A 168 -4.12 -2.47 5.57
C PHE A 168 -2.84 -2.15 6.36
N ILE A 169 -2.45 -0.88 6.38
CA ILE A 169 -1.27 -0.40 7.10
C ILE A 169 -1.43 -0.68 8.59
N LYS A 170 -2.60 -0.33 9.14
CA LYS A 170 -2.90 -0.58 10.55
C LYS A 170 -2.85 -2.09 10.87
N GLU A 171 -3.51 -2.93 10.08
CA GLU A 171 -3.50 -4.39 10.28
C GLU A 171 -2.09 -4.98 10.22
N ARG A 172 -1.26 -4.49 9.30
CA ARG A 172 0.14 -4.91 9.17
C ARG A 172 0.97 -4.52 10.40
N ASP A 173 0.78 -3.30 10.89
CA ASP A 173 1.47 -2.76 12.05
C ASP A 173 1.05 -3.51 13.34
N ASP A 174 -0.25 -3.78 13.51
CA ASP A 174 -0.79 -4.59 14.61
C ASP A 174 -0.19 -6.02 14.63
N LYS A 175 0.18 -6.57 13.46
CA LYS A 175 0.87 -7.87 13.32
C LYS A 175 2.39 -7.80 13.50
N GLY A 176 2.93 -6.59 13.72
CA GLY A 176 4.37 -6.35 13.86
C GLY A 176 5.16 -6.65 12.59
N ILE A 177 4.56 -6.45 11.41
CA ILE A 177 5.21 -6.70 10.12
C ILE A 177 5.86 -5.39 9.61
N LEU A 178 7.18 -5.35 9.63
CA LEU A 178 7.98 -4.22 9.15
C LEU A 178 8.12 -4.23 7.63
N THR A 179 8.33 -3.06 7.03
CA THR A 179 8.68 -2.94 5.61
C THR A 179 9.99 -2.21 5.40
N LYS A 180 10.81 -2.76 4.51
CA LYS A 180 11.85 -2.01 3.81
C LYS A 180 11.29 -1.56 2.47
N MET A 181 11.30 -0.26 2.21
CA MET A 181 10.70 0.33 1.03
C MET A 181 11.74 1.11 0.22
N LEU A 182 11.85 0.78 -1.07
CA LEU A 182 12.59 1.55 -2.07
C LEU A 182 11.63 2.34 -2.94
N PHE A 183 11.97 3.59 -3.19
CA PHE A 183 11.22 4.48 -4.07
C PHE A 183 12.14 5.02 -5.17
N ASP A 184 11.57 5.22 -6.37
CA ASP A 184 12.29 5.83 -7.50
C ASP A 184 12.58 7.31 -7.26
N ASN A 185 11.62 8.02 -6.69
CA ASN A 185 11.69 9.45 -6.40
C ASN A 185 11.17 9.76 -5.00
N PRO A 186 11.48 10.94 -4.44
CA PRO A 186 10.75 11.51 -3.32
C PRO A 186 9.25 11.39 -3.50
N ILE A 187 8.56 10.87 -2.47
CA ILE A 187 7.10 10.79 -2.52
C ILE A 187 6.56 12.22 -2.47
N ASP A 188 5.76 12.61 -3.46
CA ASP A 188 5.14 13.93 -3.49
C ASP A 188 4.30 14.17 -2.21
N PRO A 189 4.66 15.17 -1.38
CA PRO A 189 3.98 15.45 -0.12
C PRO A 189 2.51 15.87 -0.31
N LYS A 190 2.10 16.23 -1.53
CA LYS A 190 0.71 16.56 -1.85
C LYS A 190 -0.17 15.32 -2.06
N ARG A 191 0.41 14.14 -2.27
CA ARG A 191 -0.37 12.91 -2.48
C ARG A 191 -1.23 12.58 -1.26
N PRO A 192 -2.47 12.11 -1.44
CA PRO A 192 -3.29 11.71 -0.29
C PRO A 192 -2.64 10.61 0.56
N LEU A 193 -1.93 9.66 -0.07
CA LEU A 193 -1.24 8.58 0.63
C LEU A 193 -0.13 9.03 1.59
N THR A 194 0.60 10.13 1.29
CA THR A 194 1.68 10.60 2.19
C THR A 194 1.12 11.11 3.51
N LYS A 195 -0.14 11.58 3.51
CA LYS A 195 -0.83 12.06 4.72
C LYS A 195 -1.35 10.93 5.61
N ILE A 196 -1.44 9.69 5.10
CA ILE A 196 -1.99 8.55 5.83
C ILE A 196 -0.95 7.88 6.74
N ALA A 197 0.34 8.03 6.45
CA ALA A 197 1.41 7.43 7.24
C ALA A 197 2.48 8.46 7.65
N PRO A 198 2.14 9.46 8.49
CA PRO A 198 3.09 10.46 8.94
C PRO A 198 4.09 9.92 9.98
N ASP A 199 3.77 8.84 10.68
CA ASP A 199 4.63 8.24 11.71
C ASP A 199 5.16 6.86 11.27
N ASN A 200 6.48 6.76 11.11
CA ASN A 200 7.18 5.78 10.28
C ASN A 200 7.85 4.65 11.08
N SER A 201 7.42 4.37 12.31
CA SER A 201 8.13 3.42 13.19
C SER A 201 8.24 1.99 12.63
N SER A 202 7.28 1.56 11.78
CA SER A 202 7.26 0.23 11.15
C SER A 202 7.80 0.20 9.72
N ARG A 203 8.39 1.31 9.22
CA ARG A 203 8.82 1.47 7.83
C ARG A 203 10.22 2.05 7.71
N MET A 204 11.05 1.37 6.92
CA MET A 204 12.36 1.83 6.55
C MET A 204 12.33 2.24 5.08
N SER A 205 12.20 3.52 4.80
CA SER A 205 12.07 4.06 3.44
C SER A 205 13.39 4.62 2.94
N ARG A 206 13.74 4.33 1.68
CA ARG A 206 14.93 4.86 1.01
C ARG A 206 14.67 5.16 -0.47
N TYR A 207 15.49 6.02 -1.07
CA TYR A 207 15.42 6.44 -2.47
C TYR A 207 16.57 5.88 -3.29
N LEU A 208 16.25 5.42 -4.50
CA LEU A 208 17.24 4.96 -5.46
C LEU A 208 18.08 6.15 -5.98
N PRO A 209 19.42 6.04 -5.96
CA PRO A 209 20.31 7.10 -6.46
C PRO A 209 20.37 7.19 -7.99
N GLU A 210 19.87 6.19 -8.72
CA GLU A 210 19.88 6.09 -10.19
C GLU A 210 18.58 5.48 -10.75
N GLU A 211 18.35 5.62 -12.06
CA GLU A 211 17.18 5.12 -12.80
C GLU A 211 17.15 3.58 -12.99
N ILE A 212 17.56 2.82 -11.97
CA ILE A 212 17.50 1.35 -11.99
C ILE A 212 16.07 0.92 -11.61
N LEU A 213 15.45 0.04 -12.41
CA LEU A 213 14.12 -0.53 -12.15
C LEU A 213 12.92 0.44 -12.26
N LYS A 214 13.06 1.55 -13.00
CA LYS A 214 11.95 2.48 -13.30
C LYS A 214 10.76 1.76 -13.96
N GLY A 215 9.53 2.10 -13.60
CA GLY A 215 8.31 1.50 -14.19
C GLY A 215 7.88 0.18 -13.55
N ILE A 216 8.67 -0.40 -12.64
CA ILE A 216 8.41 -1.72 -12.06
C ILE A 216 8.21 -1.59 -10.56
N SER A 217 7.06 -2.00 -10.04
CA SER A 217 6.91 -2.22 -8.60
C SER A 217 7.11 -3.68 -8.28
N PHE A 218 7.72 -4.02 -7.15
CA PHE A 218 7.81 -5.41 -6.72
C PHE A 218 7.79 -5.56 -5.21
N LYS A 219 7.40 -6.74 -4.76
CA LYS A 219 7.35 -7.13 -3.35
C LYS A 219 7.97 -8.51 -3.20
N VAL A 220 8.78 -8.71 -2.16
CA VAL A 220 9.44 -9.99 -1.89
C VAL A 220 9.30 -10.33 -0.42
N PHE A 221 8.77 -11.51 -0.15
CA PHE A 221 8.54 -12.04 1.20
C PHE A 221 8.35 -13.56 1.14
N ASP A 222 8.69 -14.28 2.21
CA ASP A 222 8.63 -15.74 2.27
C ASP A 222 9.29 -16.38 1.03
N ASP A 223 8.58 -17.22 0.27
CA ASP A 223 9.01 -17.80 -1.00
C ASP A 223 8.40 -17.08 -2.22
N TYR A 224 7.87 -15.86 -2.06
CA TYR A 224 7.20 -15.08 -3.10
C TYR A 224 8.03 -13.89 -3.58
N THR A 225 8.09 -13.76 -4.90
CA THR A 225 8.45 -12.54 -5.63
C THR A 225 7.23 -12.10 -6.44
N MET A 226 6.68 -10.94 -6.13
CA MET A 226 5.53 -10.38 -6.83
C MET A 226 5.95 -9.13 -7.60
N LEU A 227 5.72 -9.13 -8.92
CA LEU A 227 5.90 -7.96 -9.77
C LEU A 227 4.54 -7.32 -10.00
N THR A 228 4.47 -6.01 -9.83
CA THR A 228 3.29 -5.19 -10.12
C THR A 228 3.65 -4.30 -11.30
N LEU A 229 3.08 -4.65 -12.45
CA LEU A 229 3.22 -3.91 -13.69
C LEU A 229 1.98 -3.03 -13.85
N HIS A 230 2.21 -1.74 -13.96
CA HIS A 230 1.14 -0.75 -14.10
C HIS A 230 1.22 -0.13 -15.50
N ASP A 231 0.04 0.11 -16.08
CA ASP A 231 -0.15 0.89 -17.29
C ASP A 231 -0.97 2.13 -16.90
N LYS A 232 -1.08 3.11 -17.79
CA LYS A 232 -1.90 4.32 -17.60
C LYS A 232 -3.38 4.02 -17.36
N ASN A 233 -3.85 2.82 -17.71
CA ASN A 233 -5.20 2.35 -17.39
C ASN A 233 -5.17 1.44 -16.14
N PRO A 234 -5.90 1.77 -15.06
CA PRO A 234 -5.97 0.94 -13.85
C PRO A 234 -6.47 -0.50 -14.10
N GLU A 235 -7.28 -0.72 -15.12
CA GLU A 235 -7.79 -2.04 -15.50
C GLU A 235 -6.70 -2.96 -16.07
N ASN A 236 -5.61 -2.37 -16.58
CA ASN A 236 -4.47 -3.08 -17.16
C ASN A 236 -3.40 -3.44 -16.12
N LEU A 237 -3.66 -3.16 -14.83
CA LEU A 237 -2.80 -3.59 -13.73
C LEU A 237 -2.55 -5.10 -13.81
N THR A 238 -1.28 -5.50 -13.83
CA THR A 238 -0.90 -6.91 -13.93
C THR A 238 -0.01 -7.28 -12.75
N ILE A 239 -0.38 -8.35 -12.05
CA ILE A 239 0.40 -8.93 -10.96
C ILE A 239 0.98 -10.26 -11.44
N ILE A 240 2.31 -10.34 -11.45
CA ILE A 240 3.04 -11.58 -11.71
C ILE A 240 3.56 -12.09 -10.37
N THR A 241 3.02 -13.22 -9.91
CA THR A 241 3.45 -13.86 -8.67
C THR A 241 4.33 -15.06 -9.00
N ILE A 242 5.60 -14.99 -8.64
CA ILE A 242 6.55 -16.09 -8.73
C ILE A 242 6.75 -16.64 -7.33
N ARG A 243 6.33 -17.87 -7.09
CA ARG A 243 6.64 -18.60 -5.86
C ARG A 243 7.78 -19.55 -6.14
N ASN A 244 8.94 -19.28 -5.57
CA ASN A 244 10.11 -20.14 -5.65
C ASN A 244 11.14 -19.66 -4.63
N THR A 245 11.64 -20.56 -3.78
CA THR A 245 12.59 -20.22 -2.71
C THR A 245 13.87 -19.58 -3.23
N PHE A 246 14.45 -20.10 -4.32
CA PHE A 246 15.69 -19.57 -4.89
C PHE A 246 15.47 -18.18 -5.51
N THR A 247 14.39 -18.00 -6.29
CA THR A 247 14.03 -16.70 -6.87
C THR A 247 13.76 -15.67 -5.77
N ALA A 248 13.02 -16.03 -4.73
CA ALA A 248 12.75 -15.14 -3.61
C ALA A 248 14.04 -14.77 -2.86
N GLN A 249 14.93 -15.74 -2.59
CA GLN A 249 16.23 -15.48 -1.96
C GLN A 249 17.12 -14.56 -2.81
N LEU A 250 17.23 -14.83 -4.12
CA LEU A 250 17.96 -13.97 -5.05
C LEU A 250 17.42 -12.53 -5.01
N MET A 251 16.10 -12.37 -5.10
CA MET A 251 15.47 -11.05 -5.09
C MET A 251 15.60 -10.34 -3.74
N LYS A 252 15.57 -11.06 -2.61
CA LYS A 252 15.85 -10.49 -1.28
C LYS A 252 17.28 -9.97 -1.19
N SER A 253 18.26 -10.77 -1.63
CA SER A 253 19.67 -10.39 -1.62
C SER A 253 19.94 -9.19 -2.52
N LEU A 254 19.37 -9.18 -3.73
CA LEU A 254 19.46 -8.03 -4.64
C LEU A 254 18.82 -6.78 -4.02
N PHE A 255 17.62 -6.92 -3.45
CA PHE A 255 16.96 -5.82 -2.77
C PHE A 255 17.79 -5.27 -1.61
N ASP A 256 18.30 -6.13 -0.71
CA ASP A 256 19.08 -5.68 0.45
C ASP A 256 20.39 -5.01 0.01
N TYR A 257 21.06 -5.53 -1.03
CA TYR A 257 22.25 -4.92 -1.61
C TYR A 257 22.00 -3.48 -2.11
N VAL A 258 20.88 -3.27 -2.82
CA VAL A 258 20.46 -1.96 -3.33
C VAL A 258 19.99 -1.08 -2.18
N PHE A 259 19.22 -1.63 -1.25
CA PHE A 259 18.70 -0.92 -0.09
C PHE A 259 19.81 -0.35 0.78
N ASP A 260 20.86 -1.11 1.05
CA ASP A 260 21.95 -0.65 1.91
C ASP A 260 22.76 0.50 1.27
N ARG A 261 22.73 0.63 -0.06
CA ARG A 261 23.37 1.70 -0.85
C ARG A 261 22.44 2.85 -1.23
N SER A 262 21.15 2.74 -0.94
CA SER A 262 20.17 3.78 -1.25
C SER A 262 20.10 4.85 -0.16
N ILE A 263 19.57 6.01 -0.52
CA ILE A 263 19.55 7.21 0.33
C ILE A 263 18.38 7.10 1.31
N ALA A 264 18.62 7.10 2.62
CA ALA A 264 17.52 7.01 3.57
C ALA A 264 16.59 8.22 3.51
N TYR A 265 15.28 7.95 3.53
CA TYR A 265 14.27 8.98 3.70
C TYR A 265 14.11 9.29 5.19
N TYR A 266 14.24 10.56 5.52
CA TYR A 266 13.93 11.08 6.83
C TYR A 266 12.86 12.16 6.68
N ALA A 267 11.71 11.97 7.35
CA ALA A 267 10.68 13.01 7.45
C ALA A 267 11.20 14.22 8.27
N LYS A 268 12.15 13.98 9.18
CA LYS A 268 12.96 14.96 9.91
C LYS A 268 14.35 14.37 10.11
N SER A 269 15.42 15.17 9.94
CA SER A 269 16.80 14.68 10.14
C SER A 269 16.93 13.94 11.48
N PRO A 270 17.57 12.76 11.52
CA PRO A 270 17.84 12.04 12.77
C PRO A 270 18.95 12.71 13.58
N ILE A 271 19.65 13.68 13.00
CA ILE A 271 20.73 14.42 13.64
C ILE A 271 20.12 15.53 14.51
N PRO A 272 20.50 15.66 15.79
CA PRO A 272 20.04 16.75 16.64
C PRO A 272 20.23 18.11 15.98
N ALA A 273 19.31 19.04 16.23
CA ALA A 273 19.41 20.40 15.72
C ALA A 273 19.70 21.39 16.84
N PHE A 274 20.38 22.48 16.51
CA PHE A 274 20.51 23.64 17.39
C PHE A 274 19.84 24.86 16.76
N LYS A 275 19.37 25.78 17.59
CA LYS A 275 18.81 27.05 17.13
C LYS A 275 19.91 28.08 16.97
N THR A 276 19.97 28.66 15.78
CA THR A 276 20.81 29.84 15.49
C THR A 276 20.26 31.07 16.19
N ARG A 277 21.05 32.16 16.22
CA ARG A 277 20.64 33.46 16.77
C ARG A 277 19.41 34.07 16.06
N VAL A 278 19.14 33.65 14.82
CA VAL A 278 17.98 34.07 14.02
C VAL A 278 16.86 33.03 14.03
N ALA A 279 16.87 32.11 15.02
CA ALA A 279 15.86 31.07 15.24
C ALA A 279 15.69 30.03 14.10
N ILE A 280 16.64 29.95 13.16
CA ILE A 280 16.74 28.84 12.21
C ILE A 280 17.31 27.62 12.94
N GLU A 281 16.68 26.45 12.79
CA GLU A 281 17.19 25.17 13.27
C GLU A 281 18.17 24.57 12.26
N LEU A 282 19.40 24.27 12.71
CA LEU A 282 20.44 23.62 11.90
C LEU A 282 20.86 22.29 12.53
N PRO A 283 21.10 21.23 11.72
CA PRO A 283 21.74 20.02 12.22
C PRO A 283 23.09 20.33 12.88
N VAL A 284 23.41 19.66 13.99
CA VAL A 284 24.72 19.79 14.66
C VAL A 284 25.88 19.20 13.85
N LEU A 285 25.57 18.45 12.79
CA LEU A 285 26.54 17.84 11.87
C LEU A 285 26.22 18.25 10.42
N GLY A 286 27.23 18.73 9.71
CA GLY A 286 27.19 19.02 8.28
C GLY A 286 28.36 18.38 7.53
N ILE A 287 28.37 18.57 6.22
CA ILE A 287 29.44 18.14 5.32
C ILE A 287 30.01 19.34 4.57
N GLY A 288 31.33 19.46 4.55
CA GLY A 288 32.03 20.42 3.70
C GLY A 288 32.43 19.78 2.37
N THR A 289 32.43 20.57 1.29
CA THR A 289 32.68 20.08 -0.07
C THR A 289 34.04 20.48 -0.63
N SER A 290 34.95 21.03 0.19
CA SER A 290 36.33 21.26 -0.24
C SER A 290 37.02 19.90 -0.47
N GLY A 291 37.57 19.69 -1.67
CA GLY A 291 38.10 18.40 -2.11
C GLY A 291 37.15 17.60 -3.02
N VAL A 292 35.86 17.96 -3.07
CA VAL A 292 34.89 17.38 -4.01
C VAL A 292 34.99 18.11 -5.34
N GLY A 293 35.35 17.41 -6.42
CA GLY A 293 35.62 17.99 -7.74
C GLY A 293 36.87 18.89 -7.81
N GLY A 294 37.35 19.38 -6.67
CA GLY A 294 38.55 20.18 -6.56
C GLY A 294 38.74 20.87 -5.22
N TYR A 295 39.85 21.59 -5.11
CA TYR A 295 40.23 22.39 -3.95
C TYR A 295 40.00 23.87 -4.24
N TRP A 296 40.54 24.72 -3.37
CA TRP A 296 40.55 26.17 -3.58
C TRP A 296 41.19 26.53 -4.91
N ASN A 297 40.44 27.14 -5.82
CA ASN A 297 40.91 27.67 -7.11
C ASN A 297 41.58 26.63 -8.02
N GLY A 298 41.09 25.39 -8.01
CA GLY A 298 41.57 24.38 -8.96
C GLY A 298 40.83 23.05 -8.85
N MET A 299 40.66 22.38 -9.99
CA MET A 299 40.14 21.02 -10.06
C MET A 299 41.08 20.02 -9.38
N HIS A 300 40.52 18.92 -8.88
CA HIS A 300 41.32 17.84 -8.34
C HIS A 300 42.14 17.21 -9.48
N PRO A 301 43.44 16.92 -9.31
CA PRO A 301 44.27 16.31 -10.37
C PRO A 301 43.79 14.90 -10.76
N TYR A 302 42.97 14.28 -9.92
CA TYR A 302 42.28 13.03 -10.18
C TYR A 302 40.78 13.26 -10.01
N ILE A 303 40.08 13.49 -11.12
CA ILE A 303 38.64 13.74 -11.11
C ILE A 303 37.93 12.39 -10.92
N ASP A 304 37.20 12.26 -9.82
CA ASP A 304 36.30 11.13 -9.54
C ASP A 304 34.90 11.65 -9.18
N ASP A 305 34.26 12.31 -10.16
CA ASP A 305 32.89 12.83 -10.03
C ASP A 305 31.91 11.80 -9.47
N VAL A 306 32.08 10.53 -9.86
CA VAL A 306 31.19 9.45 -9.45
C VAL A 306 31.39 9.17 -7.97
N GLY A 307 32.64 8.94 -7.54
CA GLY A 307 32.97 8.73 -6.12
C GLY A 307 32.60 9.92 -5.24
N ASP A 308 32.81 11.14 -5.74
CA ASP A 308 32.46 12.39 -5.05
C ASP A 308 30.94 12.52 -4.84
N VAL A 309 30.16 12.30 -5.90
CA VAL A 309 28.69 12.30 -5.82
C VAL A 309 28.19 11.18 -4.90
N ASP A 310 28.79 9.99 -4.96
CA ASP A 310 28.41 8.86 -4.12
C ASP A 310 28.72 9.10 -2.65
N GLN A 311 29.84 9.73 -2.32
CA GLN A 311 30.18 10.10 -0.95
C GLN A 311 29.20 11.14 -0.39
N LEU A 312 28.84 12.15 -1.18
CA LEU A 312 27.82 13.14 -0.80
C LEU A 312 26.46 12.47 -0.58
N ARG A 313 26.03 11.59 -1.49
CA ARG A 313 24.79 10.81 -1.35
C ARG A 313 24.82 9.91 -0.13
N HIS A 314 25.96 9.31 0.19
CA HIS A 314 26.14 8.51 1.40
C HIS A 314 25.91 9.35 2.67
N ALA A 315 26.55 10.52 2.76
CA ALA A 315 26.38 11.42 3.92
C ALA A 315 24.93 11.89 4.07
N ILE A 316 24.30 12.32 2.98
CA ILE A 316 22.88 12.70 2.94
C ILE A 316 22.00 11.53 3.37
N GLY A 317 22.31 10.31 2.91
CA GLY A 317 21.62 9.08 3.29
C GLY A 317 21.77 8.70 4.77
N LYS A 318 22.69 9.34 5.50
CA LYS A 318 22.81 9.23 6.98
C LYS A 318 22.12 10.37 7.72
N GLY A 319 21.44 11.28 7.00
CA GLY A 319 20.72 12.42 7.57
C GLY A 319 21.52 13.71 7.64
N VAL A 320 22.74 13.74 7.08
CA VAL A 320 23.59 14.94 7.03
C VAL A 320 23.07 15.87 5.94
N PHE A 321 22.19 16.79 6.32
CA PHE A 321 21.52 17.70 5.38
C PHE A 321 22.06 19.13 5.38
N TYR A 322 23.01 19.44 6.26
CA TYR A 322 23.74 20.70 6.21
C TYR A 322 24.96 20.53 5.29
N ILE A 323 24.95 21.19 4.13
CA ILE A 323 26.02 21.12 3.12
C ILE A 323 26.67 22.51 3.00
N ASP A 324 27.95 22.58 3.29
CA ASP A 324 28.79 23.76 3.09
C ASP A 324 29.52 23.66 1.75
N CYS A 325 29.33 24.65 0.89
CA CYS A 325 29.96 24.74 -0.43
C CYS A 325 30.42 26.17 -0.73
N CYS A 326 31.28 26.29 -1.75
CA CYS A 326 31.81 27.57 -2.21
C CYS A 326 32.02 27.51 -3.72
N LEU A 327 31.76 28.63 -4.40
CA LEU A 327 32.02 28.77 -5.84
C LEU A 327 33.51 28.53 -6.18
N MET A 328 34.42 28.83 -5.24
CA MET A 328 35.86 28.68 -5.44
C MET A 328 36.36 27.23 -5.42
N TYR A 329 35.54 26.27 -4.96
CA TYR A 329 35.95 24.87 -4.89
C TYR A 329 35.83 24.21 -6.26
N GLY A 330 36.97 23.80 -6.81
CA GLY A 330 37.03 23.22 -8.16
C GLY A 330 36.56 24.17 -9.25
N ASP A 331 36.72 25.49 -9.07
CA ASP A 331 36.24 26.53 -10.00
C ASP A 331 34.74 26.39 -10.33
N GLY A 332 33.93 26.14 -9.30
CA GLY A 332 32.49 25.94 -9.39
C GLY A 332 32.07 24.48 -9.60
N HIS A 333 32.99 23.59 -9.95
CA HIS A 333 32.66 22.19 -10.20
C HIS A 333 32.10 21.47 -8.96
N ALA A 334 32.57 21.81 -7.76
CA ALA A 334 32.00 21.28 -6.52
C ALA A 334 30.51 21.59 -6.39
N VAL A 335 30.05 22.76 -6.86
CA VAL A 335 28.63 23.15 -6.86
C VAL A 335 27.82 22.25 -7.80
N GLU A 336 28.38 21.93 -8.97
CA GLU A 336 27.75 21.01 -9.93
C GLU A 336 27.60 19.60 -9.35
N LEU A 337 28.64 19.10 -8.67
CA LEU A 337 28.61 17.78 -8.03
C LEU A 337 27.62 17.74 -6.86
N VAL A 338 27.57 18.80 -6.05
CA VAL A 338 26.53 18.94 -5.02
C VAL A 338 25.14 18.93 -5.66
N ALA A 339 24.92 19.68 -6.75
CA ALA A 339 23.64 19.69 -7.45
C ALA A 339 23.25 18.30 -7.98
N LYS A 340 24.20 17.53 -8.53
CA LYS A 340 23.99 16.13 -8.94
C LYS A 340 23.62 15.25 -7.75
N ALA A 341 24.30 15.40 -6.61
CA ALA A 341 24.08 14.60 -5.40
C ALA A 341 22.71 14.86 -4.76
N ILE A 342 22.23 16.11 -4.75
CA ILE A 342 20.98 16.49 -4.08
C ILE A 342 19.74 16.45 -4.97
N LYS A 343 19.87 16.13 -6.27
CA LYS A 343 18.78 16.23 -7.27
C LYS A 343 17.45 15.61 -6.83
N ASN A 344 17.50 14.49 -6.11
CA ASN A 344 16.32 13.74 -5.65
C ASN A 344 16.13 13.82 -4.13
N VAL A 345 16.62 14.88 -3.49
CA VAL A 345 16.45 15.08 -2.04
C VAL A 345 15.43 16.21 -1.83
N PRO A 346 14.40 16.02 -0.99
CA PRO A 346 13.43 17.09 -0.70
C PRO A 346 14.13 18.37 -0.25
N ARG A 347 13.84 19.49 -0.92
CA ARG A 347 14.53 20.78 -0.65
C ARG A 347 14.36 21.23 0.80
N ASP A 348 13.20 20.96 1.41
CA ASP A 348 12.89 21.33 2.80
C ASP A 348 13.77 20.60 3.82
N ASN A 349 14.38 19.48 3.44
CA ASN A 349 15.32 18.77 4.29
C ASN A 349 16.72 19.40 4.27
N LEU A 350 17.08 20.11 3.20
CA LEU A 350 18.44 20.58 2.95
C LEU A 350 18.70 21.99 3.50
N PHE A 351 19.86 22.17 4.11
CA PHE A 351 20.42 23.48 4.39
C PHE A 351 21.73 23.64 3.60
N LEU A 352 21.70 24.51 2.59
CA LEU A 352 22.85 24.77 1.72
C LEU A 352 23.49 26.10 2.14
N ASN A 353 24.75 26.05 2.58
CA ASN A 353 25.54 27.24 2.86
C ASN A 353 26.55 27.45 1.74
N GLY A 354 26.30 28.46 0.90
CA GLY A 354 27.18 28.85 -0.20
C GLY A 354 28.00 30.07 0.14
N LYS A 355 29.25 30.10 -0.33
CA LYS A 355 30.11 31.30 -0.34
C LYS A 355 30.36 31.69 -1.79
N LEU A 356 30.07 32.95 -2.10
CA LEU A 356 30.33 33.56 -3.41
C LEU A 356 31.77 34.03 -3.51
#